data_AF-A0A2H9I2K3-F1
#
_entry.id   AF-A0A2H9I2K3-F1
#
_cell.length_a   1.000
_cell.length_b   1.000
_cell.length_c   1.000
_cell.angle_alpha   90.00
_cell.angle_beta   90.00
_cell.angle_gamma   90.00
#
_symmetry.space_group_name_H-M   'P 1'
#
loop_
_entity.id
_entity.type
_entity.pdbx_description
1 polymer ?
#
loop_
_entity_poly.entity_id
_entity_poly.type
_entity_poly.pdbx_seq_one_letter_code
_entity_poly.pdbx_strand_id
1 'polypeptide(L)' 'MPEELLRVSKIKKGTVIDHITHGYALDILKILGITGRESSGVIT' A
#
# COMPACT_ATOMS: atom_id res chain seq x y z
N MET A 1 -15.52 -23.26 -5.90
CA MET A 1 -15.34 -22.03 -5.09
C MET A 1 -14.01 -21.45 -5.50
N PRO A 2 -13.92 -20.21 -6.01
CA PRO A 2 -12.61 -19.62 -6.29
C PRO A 2 -11.88 -19.48 -4.95
N GLU A 3 -10.64 -19.90 -4.91
CA GLU A 3 -9.80 -19.85 -3.72
C GLU A 3 -9.62 -18.38 -3.32
N GLU A 4 -9.90 -18.01 -2.06
CA GLU A 4 -9.71 -16.63 -1.59
C GLU A 4 -8.22 -16.29 -1.57
N LEU A 5 -7.78 -15.50 -2.54
CA LEU A 5 -6.42 -14.99 -2.63
C LEU A 5 -6.29 -13.69 -1.82
N LEU A 6 -5.11 -13.49 -1.24
CA LEU A 6 -4.77 -12.21 -0.62
C LEU A 6 -4.82 -11.09 -1.66
N ARG A 7 -5.49 -9.97 -1.33
CA ARG A 7 -5.53 -8.77 -2.20
C ARG A 7 -4.13 -8.17 -2.42
N VAL A 8 -3.20 -8.44 -1.50
CA VAL A 8 -1.81 -7.98 -1.51
C VAL A 8 -0.84 -9.15 -1.40
N SER A 9 0.28 -9.09 -2.10
CA SER A 9 1.36 -10.07 -1.96
C SER A 9 2.28 -9.72 -0.79
N LYS A 10 2.98 -10.73 -0.24
CA LYS A 10 3.94 -10.51 0.86
C LYS A 10 5.11 -9.66 0.38
N ILE A 11 5.45 -8.62 1.14
CA ILE A 11 6.63 -7.77 0.88
C ILE A 11 7.90 -8.58 1.15
N LYS A 12 8.74 -8.74 0.12
CA LYS A 12 10.06 -9.41 0.23
C LYS A 12 11.19 -8.42 0.47
N LYS A 13 11.08 -7.22 -0.09
CA LYS A 13 12.01 -6.10 0.08
C LYS A 13 11.22 -4.81 -0.10
N GLY A 14 11.22 -3.95 0.91
CA GLY A 14 10.44 -2.72 0.93
C GLY A 14 10.20 -2.24 2.35
N THR A 15 9.29 -1.29 2.51
CA THR A 15 8.98 -0.65 3.79
C THR A 15 7.50 -0.83 4.10
N VAL A 16 7.18 -1.21 5.34
CA VAL A 16 5.82 -1.20 5.88
C VAL A 16 5.69 0.03 6.77
N ILE A 17 4.87 0.99 6.35
CA ILE A 17 4.53 2.15 7.17
C ILE A 17 3.31 1.77 7.99
N ASP A 18 3.54 1.41 9.24
CA ASP A 18 2.51 0.98 10.17
C ASP A 18 2.22 2.08 11.20
N HIS A 19 1.14 1.93 11.97
CA HIS A 19 0.73 2.83 13.06
C HIS A 19 0.49 4.28 12.63
N ILE A 20 -0.06 4.46 11.43
CA ILE A 20 -0.47 5.77 10.93
C ILE A 20 -1.66 6.27 11.76
N THR A 21 -1.59 7.52 12.22
CA THR A 21 -2.73 8.17 12.86
C THR A 21 -3.95 8.17 11.92
N HIS A 22 -5.12 7.86 12.44
CA HIS A 22 -6.36 7.81 11.66
C HIS A 22 -6.53 9.05 10.78
N GLY A 23 -6.84 8.84 9.50
CA GLY A 23 -7.07 9.91 8.52
C GLY A 23 -5.83 10.37 7.74
N TYR A 24 -4.61 9.98 8.12
CA TYR A 24 -3.39 10.53 7.52
C TYR A 24 -2.73 9.66 6.43
N ALA A 25 -3.23 8.46 6.16
CA ALA A 25 -2.59 7.54 5.21
C ALA A 25 -2.43 8.14 3.81
N LEU A 26 -3.46 8.84 3.30
CA LEU A 26 -3.41 9.48 1.99
C LEU A 26 -2.50 10.71 1.95
N ASP A 27 -2.34 11.41 3.08
CA ASP A 27 -1.43 12.56 3.14
C ASP A 27 0.03 12.12 3.14
N ILE A 28 0.34 10.99 3.78
CA ILE A 28 1.66 10.37 3.72
C ILE A 28 2.02 10.00 2.27
N LEU A 29 1.09 9.45 1.50
CA LEU A 29 1.33 9.17 0.07
C LEU A 29 1.70 10.44 -0.71
N LYS A 30 1.00 11.55 -0.47
CA LYS A 30 1.31 12.85 -1.11
C LYS A 30 2.68 13.37 -0.71
N ILE A 31 3.01 13.34 0.58
CA ILE A 31 4.29 13.83 1.12
C ILE A 31 5.46 13.01 0.57
N LEU A 32 5.31 11.69 0.47
CA LEU A 32 6.33 10.80 -0.09
C LEU A 32 6.35 10.80 -1.63
N GLY A 33 5.44 11.52 -2.28
CA GLY A 33 5.35 11.57 -3.75
C GLY A 33 4.91 10.24 -4.38
N ILE A 34 4.19 9.39 -3.65
CA ILE A 34 3.68 8.11 -4.15
C ILE A 34 2.37 8.35 -4.90
N THR A 35 2.32 8.03 -6.20
CA THR A 35 1.29 8.57 -7.12
C THR A 35 0.24 7.59 -7.61
N GLY A 36 0.30 6.29 -7.29
CA GLY A 36 -0.66 5.34 -7.87
C GLY A 36 -0.23 4.68 -9.18
N ARG A 37 0.79 5.22 -9.86
CA ARG A 37 1.14 4.87 -11.25
C ARG A 37 2.22 3.79 -11.37
N GLU A 38 2.63 3.21 -10.25
CA GLU A 38 3.61 2.13 -10.22
C GLU A 38 3.00 0.89 -10.89
N SER A 39 3.78 0.21 -11.76
CA SER A 39 3.34 -0.99 -12.49
C SER A 39 3.05 -2.19 -11.59
N SER A 40 3.40 -2.10 -10.29
CA SER A 40 3.20 -3.15 -9.30
C SER A 40 3.11 -2.53 -7.91
N GLY A 41 1.89 -2.42 -7.38
CA GLY A 41 1.65 -1.92 -6.05
C GLY A 41 0.16 -1.73 -5.85
N VAL A 42 -0.41 -2.33 -4.81
CA VAL A 42 -1.80 -2.06 -4.44
C VAL A 42 -1.87 -0.65 -3.88
N ILE A 43 -2.69 0.21 -4.51
CA ILE A 43 -2.94 1.58 -4.07
C ILE A 43 -4.46 1.74 -3.97
N THR A 44 -4.96 1.56 -2.75
CA THR A 44 -6.35 1.72 -2.31
C THR A 44 -6.34 2.26 -0.89
#